data_AF-A0A845UXE3-F1
#
_entry.id   AF-A0A845UXE3-F1
#
_cell.length_a   1.000
_cell.length_b   1.000
_cell.length_c   1.000
_cell.angle_alpha   90.00
_cell.angle_beta   90.00
_cell.angle_gamma   90.00
#
_symmetry.space_group_name_H-M   'P 1'
#
loop_
_entity.id
_entity.type
_entity.pdbx_description
1 polymer ?
#
loop_
_entity_poly.entity_id
_entity_poly.type
_entity_poly.pdbx_seq_one_letter_code
_entity_poly.pdbx_strand_id
1 'polypeptide(L)' 'MASKSDTVKAKARELIEQLPDTVTWDDVAYEIAVRRSVERGLDDIDAGRTYTSEALLKSLGLSA' A
#
# COMPACT_ATOMS: atom_id res chain seq x y z
N MET A 1 -16.26 -15.31 7.47
CA MET A 1 -15.40 -16.11 6.57
C MET A 1 -14.96 -15.18 5.46
N ALA A 2 -13.66 -15.09 5.19
CA ALA A 2 -13.16 -14.27 4.07
C ALA A 2 -13.81 -14.76 2.77
N SER A 3 -14.47 -13.86 2.05
CA SER A 3 -15.02 -14.15 0.73
C SER A 3 -13.86 -14.44 -0.23
N LYS A 4 -14.09 -15.19 -1.30
CA LYS A 4 -13.04 -15.56 -2.28
C LYS A 4 -12.34 -14.32 -2.87
N SER A 5 -13.03 -13.16 -2.88
CA SER A 5 -12.54 -11.82 -3.23
C SER A 5 -11.43 -11.29 -2.31
N ASP A 6 -11.33 -11.78 -1.08
CA ASP A 6 -10.45 -11.18 -0.07
C ASP A 6 -9.05 -11.79 -0.08
N THR A 7 -8.86 -12.88 -0.83
CA THR A 7 -7.56 -13.55 -0.93
C THR A 7 -6.55 -12.70 -1.69
N VAL A 8 -5.28 -12.77 -1.29
CA VAL A 8 -4.17 -12.10 -2.01
C VAL A 8 -4.16 -12.47 -3.49
N LYS A 9 -4.48 -13.73 -3.81
CA LYS A 9 -4.55 -14.20 -5.20
C LYS A 9 -5.68 -13.52 -5.99
N ALA A 10 -6.87 -13.37 -5.41
CA ALA A 10 -7.99 -12.69 -6.07
C ALA A 10 -7.68 -11.20 -6.27
N LYS A 11 -7.19 -10.53 -5.23
CA LYS A 11 -6.75 -9.13 -5.31
C LYS A 11 -5.67 -8.91 -6.36
N ALA A 12 -4.65 -9.77 -6.42
CA ALA A 12 -3.58 -9.67 -7.41
C ALA A 12 -4.10 -9.86 -8.84
N ARG A 13 -5.05 -10.78 -9.03
CA ARG A 13 -5.71 -10.96 -10.32
C ARG A 13 -6.50 -9.71 -10.74
N GLU A 14 -7.30 -9.14 -9.85
CA GLU A 14 -8.04 -7.90 -10.11
C GLU A 14 -7.11 -6.73 -10.43
N LEU A 15 -5.95 -6.63 -9.77
CA LEU A 15 -4.93 -5.64 -10.10
C LEU A 15 -4.46 -5.81 -11.55
N ILE A 16 -4.07 -7.02 -11.92
CA ILE A 16 -3.54 -7.33 -13.26
C ILE A 16 -4.60 -7.07 -14.33
N GLU A 17 -5.87 -7.42 -14.08
CA GLU A 17 -6.99 -7.20 -15.01
C GLU A 17 -7.28 -5.70 -15.28
N GLN A 18 -6.79 -4.79 -14.43
CA GLN A 18 -6.94 -3.34 -14.61
C GLN A 18 -5.77 -2.68 -15.35
N LEU A 19 -4.66 -3.41 -15.57
CA LEU A 19 -3.48 -2.86 -16.23
C LEU A 19 -3.66 -2.82 -17.76
N PRO A 20 -3.13 -1.80 -18.45
CA PRO A 20 -3.04 -1.81 -19.91
C PRO A 20 -2.22 -2.98 -20.45
N ASP A 21 -2.54 -3.48 -21.64
CA ASP A 21 -1.76 -4.55 -22.30
C ASP A 21 -0.30 -4.14 -22.62
N THR A 22 0.02 -2.85 -22.54
CA THR A 22 1.34 -2.29 -22.85
C THR A 22 2.27 -2.20 -21.65
N VAL A 23 1.84 -2.60 -20.45
CA VAL A 23 2.67 -2.51 -19.23
C VAL A 23 3.86 -3.45 -19.28
N THR A 24 4.95 -3.03 -18.65
CA THR A 24 6.16 -3.83 -18.45
C THR A 24 6.11 -4.57 -17.12
N TRP A 25 7.07 -5.47 -16.89
CA TRP A 25 7.23 -6.12 -15.59
C TRP A 25 7.56 -5.14 -14.46
N ASP A 26 8.25 -4.04 -14.77
CA ASP A 26 8.57 -3.00 -13.79
C ASP A 26 7.30 -2.26 -13.34
N ASP A 27 6.37 -1.99 -14.27
CA ASP A 27 5.07 -1.38 -13.96
C ASP A 27 4.23 -2.32 -13.06
N VAL A 28 4.20 -3.62 -13.37
CA VAL A 28 3.50 -4.61 -12.53
C VAL A 28 4.10 -4.65 -11.12
N ALA A 29 5.43 -4.64 -11.00
CA ALA A 29 6.11 -4.65 -9.70
C ALA A 29 5.82 -3.37 -8.91
N TYR A 30 5.80 -2.21 -9.58
CA TYR A 30 5.45 -0.93 -8.98
C TYR A 30 4.03 -0.94 -8.41
N GLU A 31 3.05 -1.39 -9.18
CA GLU A 31 1.64 -1.43 -8.75
C GLU A 31 1.43 -2.35 -7.54
N ILE A 32 2.12 -3.49 -7.50
CA ILE A 32 2.13 -4.38 -6.32
C ILE A 32 2.74 -3.67 -5.10
N ALA A 33 3.85 -2.96 -5.29
CA ALA A 33 4.51 -2.23 -4.21
C ALA A 33 3.62 -1.11 -3.64
N VAL A 34 2.92 -0.37 -4.50
CA VAL A 34 1.96 0.66 -4.11
C VAL A 34 0.83 0.05 -3.28
N ARG A 35 0.17 -1.01 -3.77
CA ARG A 35 -0.89 -1.70 -3.00
C ARG A 35 -0.40 -2.17 -1.64
N ARG A 36 0.78 -2.79 -1.58
CA ARG A 36 1.39 -3.23 -0.32
C ARG A 36 1.68 -2.05 0.63
N SER A 37 1.99 -0.87 0.09
CA SER A 37 2.18 0.34 0.90
C SER A 37 0.88 0.84 1.52
N VAL A 38 -0.21 0.81 0.75
CA VAL A 38 -1.54 1.16 1.25
C VAL A 38 -2.01 0.18 2.32
N GLU A 39 -1.93 -1.13 2.07
CA GLU A 39 -2.35 -2.15 3.05
C GLU A 39 -1.58 -2.03 4.37
N ARG A 40 -0.26 -1.82 4.31
CA ARG A 40 0.53 -1.55 5.52
C ARG A 40 0.13 -0.25 6.22
N GLY A 41 -0.16 0.81 5.47
CA GLY A 41 -0.63 2.07 6.05
C GLY A 41 -1.96 1.91 6.79
N LEU A 42 -2.88 1.12 6.24
CA LEU A 42 -4.14 0.77 6.92
C LEU A 42 -3.87 -0.04 8.20
N ASP A 43 -3.02 -1.06 8.14
CA ASP A 43 -2.63 -1.85 9.32
C ASP A 43 -1.93 -0.99 10.40
N ASP A 44 -1.16 0.02 9.99
CA ASP A 44 -0.51 0.98 10.89
C ASP A 44 -1.54 1.90 11.56
N ILE A 45 -2.55 2.36 10.83
CA ILE A 45 -3.66 3.14 11.37
C ILE A 45 -4.45 2.31 12.40
N ASP A 46 -4.85 1.10 12.03
CA ASP A 46 -5.62 0.21 12.91
C ASP A 46 -4.87 -0.15 14.19
N ALA A 47 -3.55 -0.25 14.10
CA ALA A 47 -2.68 -0.51 15.25
C ALA A 47 -2.23 0.75 16.01
N GLY A 48 -2.68 1.94 15.61
CA GLY A 48 -2.28 3.22 16.23
C GLY A 48 -0.81 3.60 16.03
N ARG A 49 -0.12 3.02 15.04
CA ARG A 49 1.27 3.33 14.66
C ARG A 49 1.33 4.56 13.74
N THR A 50 0.73 5.66 14.18
CA THR A 50 0.67 6.92 13.41
C THR A 50 1.46 8.02 14.11
N TYR A 51 1.91 9.00 13.33
CA TYR A 51 2.58 10.20 13.80
C TYR A 51 1.86 11.44 13.30
N THR A 52 1.81 12.50 14.10
CA THR A 52 1.44 13.82 13.58
C THR A 52 2.61 14.39 12.78
N SER A 53 2.32 15.32 11.87
CA SER A 53 3.35 15.98 11.07
C SER A 53 4.37 16.71 11.97
N GLU A 54 3.94 17.33 13.05
CA GLU A 54 4.81 18.00 14.02
C GLU A 54 5.73 17.02 14.74
N ALA A 55 5.19 15.87 15.18
CA ALA A 55 5.97 14.83 15.85
C ALA A 55 7.03 14.23 14.90
N LEU A 56 6.66 14.02 13.63
CA LEU A 56 7.56 13.54 12.60
C LEU A 56 8.69 14.55 12.34
N LEU A 57 8.36 15.82 12.07
CA LEU A 57 9.37 16.86 11.81
C LEU A 57 10.35 17.00 12.99
N LYS A 58 9.85 16.93 14.22
CA LYS A 58 10.69 16.95 15.42
C LYS A 58 11.65 15.75 15.47
N SER A 59 11.18 14.54 15.15
CA SER A 59 12.03 13.34 15.12
C SER A 59 13.13 13.39 14.05
N LEU A 60 12.90 14.14 12.97
CA LEU A 60 13.86 14.34 11.88
C LEU A 60 14.79 15.54 12.13
N GLY A 61 14.63 16.28 13.23
CA GLY A 61 15.37 17.50 13.50
C GLY A 61 15.01 18.68 12.59
N LEU A 62 13.82 18.62 11.97
CA LEU A 62 13.30 19.62 11.03
C LEU A 62 12.25 20.55 11.64
N SER A 63 11.99 20.45 12.95
CA SER A 63 11.11 21.39 13.65
C SER A 63 11.86 22.71 13.90
N ALA A 64 11.32 23.82 13.39
CA ALA A 64 11.77 25.18 13.71
C ALA A 64 11.56 25.52 15.20
#